data_AF-A0A970JTY2-F1
#
_entry.id   AF-A0A970JTY2-F1
#
_cell.length_a   1.000
_cell.length_b   1.000
_cell.length_c   1.000
_cell.angle_alpha   90.00
_cell.angle_beta   90.00
_cell.angle_gamma   90.00
#
_symmetry.space_group_name_H-M   'P 1'
#
loop_
_entity.id
_entity.type
_entity.pdbx_description
1 polymer ?
#
loop_
_entity_poly.entity_id
_entity_poly.type
_entity_poly.pdbx_seq_one_letter_code
_entity_poly.pdbx_strand_id
1 'polypeptide(L)'
;MFVVREQNREFDTKPNRMLKFISKFILSLLEEFDRIVPGDTESEWVKNIKSMERNLKHILSSQYLKYVADVRYLTHDLVTSGLKHRNPLYRQMAKISQLYYNIYTKKDPKAVFDVIKNQLLVPKATDKLFEILALFNCIKCAEELRMEIGGKRDLSLLRSKYTNVITFNYDNGIVINIFYQHTPQSLSGKSRYFKTMESYGFNPKTLTPDIVIECIRDDMLIASFLEVKYSDDVSYVGIGLQSLYAYLYDFSEAWVEGSKALLVIKPTISSSPKEEGDSRVWIVDKAGMIDKIRVLFGSLVTN
;
A
#
# COMPACT_ATOMS: atom_id res chain seq x y z
N MET A 1 45.21 11.83 -50.76
CA MET A 1 44.77 11.73 -49.36
C MET A 1 43.35 11.19 -49.36
N PHE A 2 43.15 9.95 -48.90
CA PHE A 2 41.81 9.35 -48.80
C PHE A 2 41.27 9.60 -47.38
N VAL A 3 40.13 10.29 -47.27
CA VAL A 3 39.40 10.44 -46.01
C VAL A 3 38.38 9.31 -45.96
N VAL A 4 38.62 8.33 -45.09
CA VAL A 4 37.66 7.24 -44.83
C VAL A 4 36.84 7.63 -43.61
N ARG A 5 35.52 7.82 -43.78
CA ARG A 5 34.59 7.83 -42.64
C ARG A 5 34.33 6.38 -42.25
N GLU A 6 35.03 5.89 -41.23
CA GLU A 6 34.59 4.67 -40.55
C GLU A 6 33.16 4.89 -40.05
N GLN A 7 32.26 3.95 -40.35
CA GLN A 7 30.97 3.88 -39.68
C GLN A 7 31.20 3.41 -38.24
N ASN A 8 31.67 4.30 -37.38
CA ASN A 8 31.62 4.06 -35.95
C ASN A 8 30.14 3.94 -35.57
N ARG A 9 29.72 2.72 -35.18
CA ARG A 9 28.39 2.52 -34.60
C ARG A 9 28.37 3.31 -33.29
N GLU A 10 27.74 4.48 -33.33
CA GLU A 10 27.53 5.30 -32.15
C GLU A 10 26.52 4.59 -31.25
N PHE A 11 27.02 3.80 -30.30
CA PHE A 11 26.18 3.08 -29.34
C PHE A 11 25.55 4.04 -28.33
N ASP A 12 26.15 5.20 -28.08
CA ASP A 12 25.72 6.13 -27.04
C ASP A 12 24.63 7.10 -27.52
N THR A 13 23.49 6.55 -27.93
CA THR A 13 22.33 7.34 -28.38
C THR A 13 21.39 7.68 -27.22
N LYS A 14 20.58 8.74 -27.38
CA LYS A 14 19.54 9.09 -26.38
C LYS A 14 18.59 7.92 -26.03
N PRO A 15 18.07 7.13 -27.00
CA PRO A 15 17.28 5.93 -26.69
C PRO A 15 18.05 4.88 -25.90
N ASN A 16 19.35 4.71 -26.15
CA ASN A 16 20.18 3.74 -25.42
C ASN A 16 20.47 4.20 -24.00
N ARG A 17 20.72 5.50 -23.79
CA ARG A 17 20.86 6.09 -22.45
C ARG A 17 19.57 5.93 -21.64
N MET A 18 18.41 6.18 -22.27
CA MET A 18 17.08 5.94 -21.67
C MET A 18 16.90 4.46 -21.29
N LEU A 19 17.19 3.54 -22.22
CA LEU A 19 17.11 2.11 -21.99
C LEU A 19 18.01 1.67 -20.82
N LYS A 20 19.27 2.08 -20.83
CA LYS A 20 20.23 1.74 -19.77
C LYS A 20 19.76 2.24 -18.41
N PHE A 21 19.28 3.48 -18.34
CA PHE A 21 18.73 4.04 -17.10
C PHE A 21 17.56 3.24 -16.58
N ILE A 22 16.53 3.02 -17.41
CA ILE A 22 15.30 2.37 -16.94
C ILE A 22 15.56 0.90 -16.58
N SER A 23 16.47 0.21 -17.29
CA SER A 23 16.90 -1.14 -16.94
C SER A 23 17.62 -1.19 -15.60
N LYS A 24 18.53 -0.24 -15.31
CA LYS A 24 19.19 -0.15 -14.00
C LYS A 24 18.19 0.15 -12.87
N PHE A 25 17.25 1.05 -13.11
CA PHE A 25 16.21 1.38 -12.14
C PHE A 25 15.29 0.20 -11.84
N ILE A 26 14.85 -0.54 -12.86
CA ILE A 26 14.03 -1.75 -12.64
C ILE A 26 14.87 -2.79 -11.88
N LEU A 27 16.14 -2.99 -12.25
CA LEU A 27 17.00 -3.94 -11.56
C LEU A 27 17.16 -3.60 -10.07
N SER A 28 17.35 -2.33 -9.70
CA SER A 28 17.45 -1.96 -8.29
C SER A 28 16.16 -2.24 -7.51
N LEU A 29 14.99 -2.06 -8.13
CA LEU A 29 13.71 -2.43 -7.50
C LEU A 29 13.59 -3.95 -7.31
N LEU A 30 14.10 -4.74 -8.27
CA LEU A 30 14.09 -6.19 -8.17
C LEU A 30 15.10 -6.71 -7.15
N GLU A 31 16.24 -6.05 -6.95
CA GLU A 31 17.22 -6.44 -5.92
C GLU A 31 16.71 -6.15 -4.49
N GLU A 32 15.83 -5.16 -4.32
CA GLU A 32 15.13 -4.93 -3.05
C GLU A 32 14.00 -5.95 -2.81
N PHE A 33 13.54 -6.65 -3.85
CA PHE A 33 12.40 -7.57 -3.76
C PHE A 33 12.61 -8.70 -2.74
N ASP A 34 13.79 -9.34 -2.74
CA ASP A 34 14.08 -10.45 -1.82
C ASP A 34 14.11 -9.99 -0.35
N ARG A 35 14.37 -8.69 -0.09
CA ARG A 35 14.25 -8.12 1.26
C ARG A 35 12.80 -7.92 1.67
N ILE A 36 11.94 -7.58 0.72
CA ILE A 36 10.54 -7.25 0.94
C ILE A 36 9.67 -8.53 1.03
N VAL A 37 10.06 -9.61 0.36
CA VAL A 37 9.30 -10.88 0.31
C VAL A 37 10.16 -12.06 0.73
N PRO A 38 10.54 -12.17 2.02
CA PRO A 38 11.28 -13.33 2.50
C PRO A 38 10.41 -14.59 2.46
N GLY A 39 10.95 -15.68 1.90
CA GLY A 39 10.43 -17.04 2.09
C GLY A 39 9.44 -17.58 1.06
N ASP A 40 8.88 -16.77 0.15
CA ASP A 40 8.09 -17.30 -0.98
C ASP A 40 9.01 -17.52 -2.19
N THR A 41 9.40 -18.76 -2.45
CA THR A 41 10.31 -19.11 -3.56
C THR A 41 9.66 -19.95 -4.66
N GLU A 42 8.48 -20.49 -4.41
CA GLU A 42 7.85 -21.48 -5.29
C GLU A 42 6.74 -20.93 -6.17
N SER A 43 6.18 -19.77 -5.80
CA SER A 43 5.08 -19.16 -6.54
C SER A 43 5.51 -18.71 -7.96
N GLU A 44 4.59 -18.85 -8.91
CA GLU A 44 4.85 -18.58 -10.34
C GLU A 44 5.25 -17.13 -10.60
N TRP A 45 4.68 -16.19 -9.84
CA TRP A 45 5.01 -14.78 -9.95
C TRP A 45 6.42 -14.45 -9.42
N VAL A 46 6.88 -15.12 -8.35
CA VAL A 46 8.29 -15.02 -7.87
C VAL A 46 9.25 -15.58 -8.93
N LYS A 47 8.91 -16.70 -9.56
CA LYS A 47 9.73 -17.27 -10.66
C LYS A 47 9.85 -16.30 -11.83
N ASN A 48 8.75 -15.61 -12.18
CA ASN A 48 8.76 -14.58 -13.22
C ASN A 48 9.65 -13.39 -12.85
N ILE A 49 9.57 -12.91 -11.61
CA ILE A 49 10.42 -11.82 -11.10
C ILE A 49 11.91 -12.20 -11.17
N LYS A 50 12.28 -13.38 -10.66
CA LYS A 50 13.67 -13.89 -10.72
C LYS A 50 14.17 -14.10 -12.16
N SER A 51 13.27 -14.45 -13.08
CA SER A 51 13.60 -14.51 -14.51
C SER A 51 13.89 -13.12 -15.09
N MET A 52 13.05 -12.12 -14.77
CA MET A 52 13.25 -10.74 -15.19
C MET A 52 14.56 -10.15 -14.67
N GLU A 53 14.87 -10.38 -13.40
CA GLU A 53 16.12 -9.94 -12.78
C GLU A 53 17.35 -10.50 -13.50
N ARG A 54 17.38 -11.82 -13.74
CA ARG A 54 18.46 -12.49 -14.49
C ARG A 54 18.62 -11.91 -15.90
N ASN A 55 17.50 -11.72 -16.61
CA ASN A 55 17.52 -11.16 -17.96
C ASN A 55 18.04 -9.71 -17.97
N LEU A 56 17.67 -8.88 -17.00
CA LEU A 56 18.16 -7.51 -16.87
C LEU A 56 19.65 -7.46 -16.56
N LYS A 57 20.14 -8.31 -15.64
CA LYS A 57 21.58 -8.44 -15.35
C LYS A 57 22.36 -8.81 -16.62
N HIS A 58 21.87 -9.78 -17.37
CA HIS A 58 22.47 -10.19 -18.64
C HIS A 58 22.48 -9.03 -19.67
N ILE A 59 21.36 -8.34 -19.87
CA ILE A 59 21.28 -7.20 -20.81
C ILE A 59 22.26 -6.09 -20.41
N LEU A 60 22.32 -5.73 -19.13
CA LEU A 60 23.19 -4.68 -18.63
C LEU A 60 24.68 -5.05 -18.69
N SER A 61 25.03 -6.34 -18.67
CA SER A 61 26.39 -6.83 -18.90
C SER A 61 26.81 -6.84 -20.37
N SER A 62 25.89 -6.58 -21.31
CA SER A 62 26.21 -6.60 -22.74
C SER A 62 27.26 -5.54 -23.11
N GLN A 63 28.17 -5.92 -24.01
CA GLN A 63 29.21 -5.02 -24.50
C GLN A 63 28.63 -3.75 -25.15
N TYR A 64 27.42 -3.84 -25.73
CA TYR A 64 26.72 -2.71 -26.33
C TYR A 64 26.31 -1.62 -25.33
N LEU A 65 25.81 -1.99 -24.15
CA LEU A 65 25.41 -1.03 -23.11
C LEU A 65 26.59 -0.53 -22.28
N LYS A 66 27.74 -1.21 -22.32
CA LYS A 66 28.96 -0.78 -21.64
C LYS A 66 29.45 0.58 -22.12
N TYR A 67 29.32 0.86 -23.42
CA TYR A 67 29.74 2.14 -24.05
C TYR A 67 28.68 3.24 -23.99
N VAL A 68 27.50 2.97 -23.45
CA VAL A 68 26.43 3.97 -23.30
C VAL A 68 26.65 4.74 -22.00
N ALA A 69 26.59 6.07 -22.05
CA ALA A 69 26.77 6.88 -20.86
C ALA A 69 25.64 6.65 -19.84
N ASP A 70 26.00 6.67 -18.55
CA ASP A 70 25.01 6.69 -17.48
C ASP A 70 24.37 8.08 -17.36
N VAL A 71 23.07 8.10 -17.08
CA VAL A 71 22.31 9.33 -16.84
C VAL A 71 21.79 9.33 -15.40
N ARG A 72 21.83 10.48 -14.73
CA ARG A 72 21.43 10.59 -13.32
C ARG A 72 19.92 10.60 -13.13
N TYR A 73 19.18 11.16 -14.08
CA TYR A 73 17.73 11.24 -14.09
C TYR A 73 17.21 11.18 -15.53
N LEU A 74 16.02 10.60 -15.71
CA LEU A 74 15.32 10.67 -16.99
C LEU A 74 14.77 12.08 -17.23
N THR A 75 15.14 12.67 -18.36
CA THR A 75 14.62 13.94 -18.85
C THR A 75 13.50 13.71 -19.88
N HIS A 76 12.65 14.72 -20.07
CA HIS A 76 11.60 14.68 -21.10
C HIS A 76 12.16 14.41 -22.50
N ASP A 77 13.33 14.98 -22.83
CA ASP A 77 14.00 14.80 -24.11
C ASP A 77 14.44 13.35 -24.36
N LEU A 78 15.03 12.69 -23.34
CA LEU A 78 15.39 11.27 -23.43
C LEU A 78 14.15 10.40 -23.70
N VAL A 79 13.07 10.61 -22.94
CA VAL A 79 11.81 9.86 -23.10
C VAL A 79 11.19 10.10 -24.47
N THR A 80 11.13 11.36 -24.92
CA THR A 80 10.57 11.75 -26.22
C THR A 80 11.36 11.12 -27.38
N SER A 81 12.69 11.05 -27.25
CA SER A 81 13.54 10.40 -28.25
C SER A 81 13.20 8.91 -28.44
N GLY A 82 12.89 8.20 -27.35
CA GLY A 82 12.45 6.82 -27.39
C GLY A 82 11.04 6.65 -27.95
N LEU A 83 10.10 7.53 -27.58
CA LEU A 83 8.72 7.50 -28.09
C LEU A 83 8.63 7.72 -29.61
N LYS A 84 9.50 8.58 -30.15
CA LYS A 84 9.57 8.89 -31.58
C LYS A 84 10.47 7.92 -32.37
N HIS A 85 11.06 6.93 -31.71
CA HIS A 85 12.01 6.02 -32.35
C HIS A 85 11.31 5.09 -33.36
N ARG A 86 12.01 4.75 -34.45
CA ARG A 86 11.47 3.88 -35.51
C ARG A 86 11.24 2.44 -35.03
N ASN A 87 12.17 1.91 -34.24
CA ASN A 87 12.07 0.57 -33.65
C ASN A 87 10.99 0.54 -32.54
N PRO A 88 9.99 -0.34 -32.63
CA PRO A 88 8.89 -0.43 -31.67
C PRO A 88 9.32 -0.79 -30.25
N LEU A 89 10.42 -1.51 -30.06
CA LEU A 89 10.92 -1.89 -28.74
C LEU A 89 11.36 -0.67 -27.93
N TYR A 90 12.05 0.29 -28.56
CA TYR A 90 12.37 1.56 -27.92
C TYR A 90 11.12 2.35 -27.54
N ARG A 91 10.08 2.32 -28.39
CA ARG A 91 8.80 2.96 -28.07
C ARG A 91 8.12 2.31 -26.87
N GLN A 92 8.15 0.99 -26.76
CA GLN A 92 7.60 0.28 -25.60
C GLN A 92 8.35 0.64 -24.32
N MET A 93 9.69 0.61 -24.34
CA MET A 93 10.51 1.02 -23.19
C MET A 93 10.33 2.50 -22.85
N ALA A 94 10.10 3.36 -23.84
CA ALA A 94 9.83 4.76 -23.62
C ALA A 94 8.48 5.00 -22.91
N LYS A 95 7.46 4.14 -23.10
CA LYS A 95 6.21 4.21 -22.32
C LYS A 95 6.45 3.96 -20.83
N ILE A 96 7.28 2.97 -20.50
CA ILE A 96 7.69 2.70 -19.11
C ILE A 96 8.52 3.87 -18.56
N SER A 97 9.43 4.40 -19.38
CA SER A 97 10.26 5.56 -19.01
C SER A 97 9.43 6.84 -18.81
N GLN A 98 8.35 7.01 -19.58
CA GLN A 98 7.40 8.12 -19.41
C GLN A 98 6.66 8.01 -18.07
N LEU A 99 6.30 6.79 -17.66
CA LEU A 99 5.70 6.55 -16.35
C LEU A 99 6.64 6.93 -15.23
N TYR A 100 7.90 6.45 -15.29
CA TYR A 100 8.95 6.85 -14.36
C TYR A 100 9.08 8.37 -14.30
N TYR A 101 9.19 9.02 -15.47
CA TYR A 101 9.36 10.47 -15.55
C TYR A 101 8.20 11.22 -14.88
N ASN A 102 6.96 10.79 -15.12
CA ASN A 102 5.80 11.43 -14.52
C ASN A 102 5.78 11.27 -13.00
N ILE A 103 6.13 10.09 -12.48
CA ILE A 103 6.08 9.78 -11.05
C ILE A 103 7.24 10.43 -10.29
N TYR A 104 8.47 10.18 -10.71
CA TYR A 104 9.66 10.50 -9.92
C TYR A 104 10.27 11.85 -10.31
N THR A 105 10.23 12.24 -11.59
CA THR A 105 10.80 13.51 -12.05
C THR A 105 9.80 14.65 -11.94
N LYS A 106 8.61 14.49 -12.53
CA LYS A 106 7.55 15.52 -12.53
C LYS A 106 6.79 15.55 -11.20
N LYS A 107 6.84 14.47 -10.41
CA LYS A 107 6.04 14.30 -9.18
C LYS A 107 4.54 14.51 -9.44
N ASP A 108 4.06 13.99 -10.56
CA ASP A 108 2.66 14.13 -11.00
C ASP A 108 1.76 13.21 -10.16
N PRO A 109 0.90 13.76 -9.29
CA PRO A 109 0.05 12.95 -8.41
C PRO A 109 -0.93 12.08 -9.21
N LYS A 110 -1.35 12.53 -10.41
CA LYS A 110 -2.25 11.77 -11.27
C LYS A 110 -1.58 10.51 -11.81
N ALA A 111 -0.29 10.58 -12.14
CA ALA A 111 0.44 9.42 -12.64
C ALA A 111 0.59 8.34 -11.55
N VAL A 112 0.85 8.74 -10.31
CA VAL A 112 0.86 7.82 -9.17
C VAL A 112 -0.52 7.20 -8.97
N PHE A 113 -1.57 8.03 -8.98
CA PHE A 113 -2.95 7.55 -8.88
C PHE A 113 -3.30 6.57 -10.00
N ASP A 114 -2.91 6.84 -11.24
CA ASP A 114 -3.16 5.98 -12.40
C ASP A 114 -2.40 4.64 -12.31
N VAL A 115 -1.21 4.58 -11.69
CA VAL A 115 -0.51 3.31 -11.44
C VAL A 115 -1.22 2.51 -10.36
N ILE A 116 -1.54 3.13 -9.23
CA ILE A 116 -2.29 2.48 -8.16
C ILE A 116 -3.61 1.97 -8.75
N LYS A 117 -4.29 2.80 -9.55
CA LYS A 117 -5.46 2.41 -10.31
C LYS A 117 -5.14 1.18 -11.16
N ASN A 118 -4.24 1.24 -12.13
CA ASN A 118 -4.10 0.13 -13.08
C ASN A 118 -3.44 -1.15 -12.52
N GLN A 119 -2.62 -1.07 -11.46
CA GLN A 119 -1.86 -2.21 -10.92
C GLN A 119 -2.47 -2.81 -9.65
N LEU A 120 -2.95 -1.99 -8.72
CA LEU A 120 -3.65 -2.45 -7.51
C LEU A 120 -5.16 -2.56 -7.75
N LEU A 121 -5.70 -1.79 -8.69
CA LEU A 121 -7.13 -1.57 -8.87
C LEU A 121 -7.55 -1.80 -10.33
N VAL A 122 -7.46 -3.03 -10.85
CA VAL A 122 -8.55 -3.43 -11.75
C VAL A 122 -9.74 -3.62 -10.83
N PRO A 123 -10.55 -2.59 -10.53
CA PRO A 123 -11.55 -2.70 -9.51
C PRO A 123 -12.74 -3.31 -10.24
N LYS A 124 -12.89 -4.63 -10.15
CA LYS A 124 -14.17 -5.23 -10.54
C LYS A 124 -15.31 -4.69 -9.64
N ALA A 125 -14.98 -4.07 -8.50
CA ALA A 125 -15.92 -3.56 -7.51
C ALA A 125 -15.42 -2.25 -6.85
N THR A 126 -16.28 -1.21 -6.82
CA THR A 126 -15.99 0.16 -6.34
C THR A 126 -15.87 0.26 -4.81
N ASP A 127 -16.42 -0.71 -4.10
CA ASP A 127 -16.27 -0.91 -2.66
C ASP A 127 -14.80 -1.07 -2.24
N LYS A 128 -14.02 -1.89 -2.96
CA LYS A 128 -12.60 -2.11 -2.65
C LYS A 128 -11.74 -0.87 -2.84
N LEU A 129 -12.09 -0.01 -3.80
CA LEU A 129 -11.44 1.30 -3.95
C LEU A 129 -11.68 2.18 -2.72
N PHE A 130 -12.89 2.13 -2.19
CA PHE A 130 -13.28 2.95 -1.05
C PHE A 130 -12.63 2.45 0.25
N GLU A 131 -12.53 1.14 0.43
CA GLU A 131 -11.72 0.51 1.50
C GLU A 131 -10.24 0.96 1.44
N ILE A 132 -9.62 0.89 0.26
CA ILE A 132 -8.22 1.28 0.08
C ILE A 132 -8.02 2.78 0.34
N LEU A 133 -8.99 3.63 -0.02
CA LEU A 133 -8.96 5.05 0.33
C LEU A 133 -8.94 5.24 1.86
N ALA A 134 -9.78 4.51 2.60
CA ALA A 134 -9.81 4.57 4.06
C ALA A 134 -8.47 4.12 4.67
N LEU A 135 -7.88 3.04 4.13
CA LEU A 135 -6.56 2.55 4.53
C LEU A 135 -5.49 3.62 4.36
N PHE A 136 -5.41 4.28 3.20
CA PHE A 136 -4.44 5.35 2.97
C PHE A 136 -4.64 6.55 3.89
N ASN A 137 -5.88 6.86 4.29
CA ASN A 137 -6.12 7.91 5.27
C ASN A 137 -5.64 7.51 6.68
N CYS A 138 -5.76 6.24 7.06
CA CYS A 138 -5.15 5.74 8.31
C CYS A 138 -3.63 5.90 8.29
N ILE A 139 -2.98 5.46 7.20
CA ILE A 139 -1.53 5.60 7.00
C ILE A 139 -1.11 7.07 7.04
N LYS A 140 -1.87 7.96 6.40
CA LYS A 140 -1.60 9.39 6.41
C LYS A 140 -1.67 9.98 7.81
N CYS A 141 -2.67 9.63 8.62
CA CYS A 141 -2.80 10.17 9.97
C CYS A 141 -1.68 9.65 10.90
N ALA A 142 -1.30 8.38 10.78
CA ALA A 142 -0.12 7.85 11.48
C ALA A 142 1.18 8.55 11.06
N GLU A 143 1.34 8.83 9.76
CA GLU A 143 2.49 9.57 9.25
C GLU A 143 2.52 11.02 9.76
N GLU A 144 1.37 11.70 9.85
CA GLU A 144 1.24 13.03 10.46
C GLU A 144 1.71 13.00 11.92
N LEU A 145 1.25 12.04 12.73
CA LEU A 145 1.75 11.84 14.09
C LEU A 145 3.25 11.58 14.14
N ARG A 146 3.80 10.81 13.18
CA ARG A 146 5.23 10.49 13.14
C ARG A 146 6.06 11.74 12.87
N MET A 147 5.53 12.66 12.05
CA MET A 147 6.17 13.95 11.79
C MET A 147 6.16 14.86 13.02
N GLU A 148 5.16 14.74 13.89
CA GLU A 148 5.06 15.51 15.15
C GLU A 148 5.91 14.93 16.28
N ILE A 149 5.88 13.61 16.48
CA ILE A 149 6.52 12.91 17.61
C ILE A 149 7.97 12.49 17.28
N GLY A 150 8.27 12.22 16.00
CA GLY A 150 9.47 11.52 15.59
C GLY A 150 9.27 10.01 15.48
N GLY A 151 10.27 9.30 14.94
CA GLY A 151 10.24 7.85 14.76
C GLY A 151 10.47 7.33 13.34
N LYS A 152 10.43 6.01 13.20
CA LYS A 152 10.67 5.25 11.97
C LYS A 152 9.40 4.56 11.46
N ARG A 153 9.39 4.19 10.18
CA ARG A 153 8.32 3.38 9.58
C ARG A 153 8.90 2.24 8.77
N ASP A 154 8.19 1.12 8.77
CA ASP A 154 8.51 -0.07 7.99
C ASP A 154 7.28 -0.47 7.17
N LEU A 155 7.43 -0.54 5.84
CA LEU A 155 6.34 -0.85 4.92
C LEU A 155 6.41 -2.31 4.46
N SER A 156 5.25 -2.95 4.37
CA SER A 156 5.08 -4.30 3.82
C SER A 156 4.16 -4.27 2.60
N LEU A 157 4.18 -5.34 1.80
CA LEU A 157 3.25 -5.50 0.68
C LEU A 157 1.84 -5.84 1.19
N LEU A 158 0.80 -5.29 0.55
CA LEU A 158 -0.62 -5.58 0.82
C LEU A 158 -1.02 -7.06 0.59
N ARG A 159 -0.10 -7.93 0.15
CA ARG A 159 -0.35 -9.35 -0.17
C ARG A 159 0.64 -10.33 0.48
N SER A 160 1.62 -9.88 1.26
CA SER A 160 2.40 -10.82 2.07
C SER A 160 1.48 -11.38 3.14
N LYS A 161 1.35 -12.72 3.16
CA LYS A 161 0.43 -13.40 4.09
C LYS A 161 0.83 -13.05 5.53
N TYR A 162 -0.15 -12.63 6.34
CA TYR A 162 -0.04 -12.43 7.79
C TYR A 162 0.86 -11.28 8.26
N THR A 163 1.17 -10.32 7.41
CA THR A 163 1.95 -9.12 7.80
C THR A 163 1.06 -7.89 7.79
N ASN A 164 1.26 -7.00 8.76
CA ASN A 164 0.74 -5.63 8.74
C ASN A 164 1.15 -4.91 7.45
N VAL A 165 0.33 -3.96 7.00
CA VAL A 165 0.60 -3.11 5.83
C VAL A 165 1.77 -2.17 6.11
N ILE A 166 1.80 -1.61 7.31
CA ILE A 166 2.83 -0.68 7.76
C ILE A 166 2.96 -0.71 9.29
N THR A 167 4.19 -0.58 9.78
CA THR A 167 4.50 -0.32 11.19
C THR A 167 5.04 1.09 11.32
N PHE A 168 4.61 1.81 12.36
CA PHE A 168 5.19 3.05 12.82
C PHE A 168 5.78 2.83 14.21
N ASN A 169 7.09 3.04 14.35
CA ASN A 169 7.82 2.98 15.62
C ASN A 169 8.12 4.41 16.04
N TYR A 170 7.35 4.97 16.99
CA TYR A 170 7.48 6.35 17.45
C TYR A 170 8.58 6.48 18.50
N ASP A 171 9.22 7.65 18.57
CA ASP A 171 10.35 7.89 19.49
C ASP A 171 9.93 7.87 20.97
N ASN A 172 8.64 8.04 21.26
CA ASN A 172 8.06 7.92 22.60
C ASN A 172 7.76 6.47 23.03
N GLY A 173 8.18 5.48 22.25
CA GLY A 173 8.02 4.05 22.56
C GLY A 173 6.69 3.44 22.10
N ILE A 174 5.80 4.23 21.52
CA ILE A 174 4.55 3.72 20.94
C ILE A 174 4.85 3.02 19.62
N VAL A 175 4.20 1.89 19.38
CA VAL A 175 4.23 1.18 18.09
C VAL A 175 2.83 1.08 17.54
N ILE A 176 2.61 1.55 16.31
CA ILE A 176 1.34 1.39 15.61
C ILE A 176 1.52 0.44 14.43
N ASN A 177 0.71 -0.62 14.40
CA ASN A 177 0.59 -1.53 13.26
C ASN A 177 -0.77 -1.36 12.59
N ILE A 178 -0.78 -1.20 11.27
CA ILE A 178 -2.01 -1.09 10.48
C ILE A 178 -2.15 -2.34 9.61
N PHE A 179 -3.27 -3.05 9.73
CA PHE A 179 -3.60 -4.25 8.97
C PHE A 179 -4.79 -3.99 8.03
N TYR A 180 -4.83 -4.71 6.92
CA TYR A 180 -5.89 -4.59 5.90
C TYR A 180 -6.46 -5.97 5.55
N GLN A 181 -7.79 -6.12 5.64
CA GLN A 181 -8.52 -7.37 5.39
C GLN A 181 -7.93 -8.59 6.11
N HIS A 182 -7.45 -8.37 7.34
CA HIS A 182 -6.81 -9.41 8.14
C HIS A 182 -6.88 -9.07 9.62
N THR A 183 -7.10 -10.10 10.44
CA THR A 183 -6.99 -10.00 11.90
C THR A 183 -5.61 -10.46 12.33
N PRO A 184 -4.81 -9.60 12.99
CA PRO A 184 -3.46 -9.91 13.36
C PRO A 184 -3.38 -11.04 14.40
N GLN A 185 -2.27 -11.78 14.40
CA GLN A 185 -2.08 -12.94 15.28
C GLN A 185 -2.18 -12.57 16.77
N SER A 186 -1.75 -11.36 17.13
CA SER A 186 -1.89 -10.72 18.46
C SER A 186 -3.35 -10.62 18.92
N LEU A 187 -4.31 -10.52 17.99
CA LEU A 187 -5.74 -10.53 18.28
C LEU A 187 -6.37 -11.91 18.07
N SER A 188 -5.84 -12.75 17.18
CA SER A 188 -6.43 -14.06 16.88
C SER A 188 -6.56 -14.94 18.13
N GLY A 189 -5.55 -14.94 19.01
CA GLY A 189 -5.60 -15.67 20.29
C GLY A 189 -6.58 -15.08 21.33
N LYS A 190 -7.12 -13.87 21.08
CA LYS A 190 -8.05 -13.15 21.96
C LYS A 190 -9.50 -13.20 21.44
N SER A 191 -9.76 -13.79 20.28
CA SER A 191 -11.11 -13.93 19.71
C SER A 191 -11.98 -14.88 20.53
N ARG A 192 -13.04 -14.34 21.16
CA ARG A 192 -14.07 -15.12 21.86
C ARG A 192 -14.87 -16.01 20.91
N TYR A 193 -15.22 -15.52 19.73
CA TYR A 193 -15.91 -16.24 18.67
C TYR A 193 -15.10 -17.46 18.24
N PHE A 194 -13.80 -17.28 17.95
CA PHE A 194 -12.91 -18.37 17.58
C PHE A 194 -12.87 -19.44 18.67
N LYS A 195 -12.57 -19.04 19.93
CA LYS A 195 -12.52 -19.96 21.08
C LYS A 195 -13.84 -20.71 21.29
N THR A 196 -14.97 -20.02 21.13
CA THR A 196 -16.30 -20.61 21.30
C THR A 196 -16.59 -21.63 20.20
N MET A 197 -16.34 -21.30 18.94
CA MET A 197 -16.58 -22.22 17.83
C MET A 197 -15.64 -23.45 17.89
N GLU A 198 -14.39 -23.24 18.27
CA GLU A 198 -13.42 -24.32 18.48
C GLU A 198 -13.85 -25.28 19.59
N SER A 199 -14.42 -24.76 20.70
CA SER A 199 -14.89 -25.61 21.81
C SER A 199 -16.08 -26.51 21.44
N TYR A 200 -16.87 -26.12 20.42
CA TYR A 200 -17.91 -26.96 19.81
C TYR A 200 -17.38 -27.91 18.72
N GLY A 201 -16.07 -27.94 18.47
CA GLY A 201 -15.43 -28.83 17.50
C GLY A 201 -15.47 -28.32 16.05
N PHE A 202 -15.80 -27.04 15.82
CA PHE A 202 -15.69 -26.44 14.50
C PHE A 202 -14.25 -26.00 14.19
N ASN A 203 -13.95 -25.76 12.91
CA ASN A 203 -12.70 -25.14 12.47
C ASN A 203 -12.96 -23.68 12.05
N PRO A 204 -13.13 -22.75 13.01
CA PRO A 204 -13.51 -21.38 12.71
C PRO A 204 -12.37 -20.57 12.09
N LYS A 205 -12.73 -19.42 11.52
CA LYS A 205 -11.81 -18.32 11.24
C LYS A 205 -12.16 -17.15 12.15
N THR A 206 -11.17 -16.34 12.49
CA THR A 206 -11.42 -15.08 13.18
C THR A 206 -12.27 -14.15 12.32
N LEU A 207 -13.11 -13.35 12.96
CA LEU A 207 -13.76 -12.22 12.29
C LEU A 207 -12.67 -11.33 11.68
N THR A 208 -12.93 -10.75 10.50
CA THR A 208 -11.93 -10.03 9.70
C THR A 208 -12.43 -8.63 9.38
N PRO A 209 -12.04 -7.61 10.18
CA PRO A 209 -12.33 -6.21 9.88
C PRO A 209 -11.65 -5.77 8.58
N ASP A 210 -12.20 -4.74 7.94
CA ASP A 210 -11.58 -4.15 6.74
C ASP A 210 -10.21 -3.56 7.06
N ILE A 211 -10.08 -2.83 8.17
CA ILE A 211 -8.81 -2.29 8.67
C ILE A 211 -8.75 -2.49 10.19
N VAL A 212 -7.59 -2.93 10.68
CA VAL A 212 -7.27 -3.02 12.12
C VAL A 212 -6.09 -2.11 12.41
N ILE A 213 -6.19 -1.31 13.45
CA ILE A 213 -5.10 -0.48 13.97
C ILE A 213 -4.75 -1.02 15.34
N GLU A 214 -3.54 -1.55 15.50
CA GLU A 214 -2.99 -1.91 16.81
C GLU A 214 -2.06 -0.81 17.28
N CYS A 215 -2.25 -0.36 18.51
CA CYS A 215 -1.32 0.46 19.26
C CYS A 215 -0.72 -0.39 20.38
N ILE A 216 0.60 -0.50 20.41
CA ILE A 216 1.35 -1.17 21.46
C ILE A 216 2.09 -0.09 22.23
N ARG A 217 1.83 -0.03 23.55
CA ARG A 217 2.43 0.93 24.47
C ARG A 217 2.51 0.30 25.84
N ASP A 218 3.66 0.40 26.52
CA ASP A 218 3.84 -0.08 27.90
C ASP A 218 3.35 -1.54 28.09
N ASP A 219 3.67 -2.42 27.13
CA ASP A 219 3.21 -3.82 27.02
C ASP A 219 1.68 -4.04 26.90
N MET A 220 0.90 -2.96 26.80
CA MET A 220 -0.52 -2.99 26.51
C MET A 220 -0.77 -2.98 24.99
N LEU A 221 -1.66 -3.87 24.55
CA LEU A 221 -2.18 -3.89 23.19
C LEU A 221 -3.57 -3.26 23.18
N ILE A 222 -3.70 -2.19 22.42
CA ILE A 222 -4.96 -1.49 22.18
C ILE A 222 -5.30 -1.64 20.70
N ALA A 223 -6.48 -2.19 20.39
CA ALA A 223 -6.94 -2.31 19.02
C ALA A 223 -8.08 -1.32 18.72
N SER A 224 -8.06 -0.78 17.51
CA SER A 224 -9.15 -0.02 16.90
C SER A 224 -9.58 -0.68 15.59
N PHE A 225 -10.89 -0.73 15.35
CA PHE A 225 -11.47 -1.41 14.19
C PHE A 225 -12.14 -0.43 13.25
N LEU A 226 -11.91 -0.62 11.95
CA LEU A 226 -12.54 0.14 10.90
C LEU A 226 -13.28 -0.81 9.95
N GLU A 227 -14.52 -0.46 9.65
CA GLU A 227 -15.35 -1.13 8.66
C GLU A 227 -15.74 -0.09 7.59
N VAL A 228 -15.74 -0.48 6.33
CA VAL A 228 -16.00 0.41 5.21
C VAL A 228 -17.16 -0.13 4.37
N LYS A 229 -18.15 0.73 4.10
CA LYS A 229 -19.32 0.39 3.29
C LYS A 229 -19.52 1.40 2.18
N TYR A 230 -19.35 0.94 0.95
CA TYR A 230 -19.67 1.72 -0.25
C TYR A 230 -21.05 1.32 -0.79
N SER A 231 -22.12 1.83 -0.17
CA SER A 231 -23.50 1.58 -0.61
C SER A 231 -24.42 2.74 -0.22
N ASP A 232 -25.47 2.94 -0.99
CA ASP A 232 -26.58 3.84 -0.67
C ASP A 232 -27.71 3.10 0.11
N ASP A 233 -27.58 1.79 0.27
CA ASP A 233 -28.53 0.95 1.00
C ASP A 233 -28.28 1.00 2.52
N VAL A 234 -29.24 1.55 3.25
CA VAL A 234 -29.22 1.69 4.71
C VAL A 234 -29.09 0.33 5.42
N SER A 235 -29.72 -0.72 4.89
CA SER A 235 -29.63 -2.05 5.47
C SER A 235 -28.20 -2.60 5.39
N TYR A 236 -27.52 -2.35 4.26
CA TYR A 236 -26.13 -2.73 4.05
C TYR A 236 -25.17 -1.94 4.96
N VAL A 237 -25.45 -0.66 5.21
CA VAL A 237 -24.74 0.13 6.23
C VAL A 237 -24.96 -0.44 7.63
N GLY A 238 -26.19 -0.83 7.96
CA GLY A 238 -26.54 -1.48 9.23
C GLY A 238 -25.76 -2.77 9.48
N ILE A 239 -25.51 -3.58 8.44
CA ILE A 239 -24.64 -4.76 8.53
C ILE A 239 -23.22 -4.36 8.94
N GLY A 240 -22.67 -3.27 8.40
CA GLY A 240 -21.35 -2.77 8.80
C GLY A 240 -21.29 -2.37 10.29
N LEU A 241 -22.36 -1.75 10.79
CA LEU A 241 -22.47 -1.42 12.21
C LEU A 241 -22.55 -2.67 13.09
N GLN A 242 -23.33 -3.68 12.67
CA GLN A 242 -23.40 -4.98 13.34
C GLN A 242 -22.03 -5.67 13.38
N SER A 243 -21.28 -5.65 12.28
CA SER A 243 -19.92 -6.18 12.21
C SER A 243 -19.00 -5.51 13.22
N LEU A 244 -19.03 -4.17 13.32
CA LEU A 244 -18.22 -3.45 14.32
C LEU A 244 -18.54 -3.89 15.75
N TYR A 245 -19.82 -3.97 16.13
CA TYR A 245 -20.19 -4.47 17.45
C TYR A 245 -19.75 -5.92 17.68
N ALA A 246 -19.80 -6.77 16.65
CA ALA A 246 -19.28 -8.13 16.73
C ALA A 246 -17.77 -8.13 17.00
N TYR A 247 -16.98 -7.28 16.31
CA TYR A 247 -15.54 -7.17 16.56
C TYR A 247 -15.23 -6.66 17.98
N LEU A 248 -15.96 -5.63 18.44
CA LEU A 248 -15.82 -5.08 19.79
C LEU A 248 -16.06 -6.13 20.87
N TYR A 249 -17.10 -6.95 20.68
CA TYR A 249 -17.39 -8.04 21.59
C TYR A 249 -16.33 -9.14 21.50
N ASP A 250 -16.00 -9.57 20.28
CA ASP A 250 -15.08 -10.67 19.98
C ASP A 250 -13.67 -10.43 20.55
N PHE A 251 -13.17 -9.20 20.40
CA PHE A 251 -11.82 -8.79 20.80
C PHE A 251 -11.81 -7.91 22.06
N SER A 252 -12.82 -8.03 22.92
CA SER A 252 -12.94 -7.21 24.14
C SER A 252 -11.74 -7.29 25.11
N GLU A 253 -10.88 -8.32 25.01
CA GLU A 253 -9.62 -8.42 25.79
C GLU A 253 -8.49 -7.52 25.27
N ALA A 254 -8.54 -7.10 24.00
CA ALA A 254 -7.58 -6.16 23.39
C ALA A 254 -8.16 -4.76 23.21
N TRP A 255 -9.38 -4.56 23.71
CA TRP A 255 -10.12 -3.32 23.63
C TRP A 255 -10.14 -2.67 25.01
N VAL A 256 -9.50 -1.51 25.16
CA VAL A 256 -9.50 -0.77 26.42
C VAL A 256 -10.45 0.42 26.37
N GLU A 257 -10.82 0.93 27.56
CA GLU A 257 -11.63 2.14 27.70
C GLU A 257 -10.97 3.32 26.98
N GLY A 258 -11.68 3.94 26.04
CA GLY A 258 -11.14 4.98 25.15
C GLY A 258 -10.88 4.54 23.71
N SER A 259 -10.73 3.23 23.45
CA SER A 259 -10.65 2.69 22.08
C SER A 259 -11.92 3.02 21.28
N LYS A 260 -11.76 3.32 19.98
CA LYS A 260 -12.86 3.74 19.09
C LYS A 260 -12.93 2.86 17.86
N ALA A 261 -14.14 2.50 17.45
CA ALA A 261 -14.43 1.80 16.21
C ALA A 261 -15.09 2.76 15.23
N LEU A 262 -14.79 2.64 13.93
CA LEU A 262 -15.21 3.59 12.93
C LEU A 262 -15.84 2.90 11.72
N LEU A 263 -17.08 3.25 11.42
CA LEU A 263 -17.77 2.86 10.20
C LEU A 263 -17.64 3.99 9.17
N VAL A 264 -16.95 3.73 8.07
CA VAL A 264 -16.79 4.68 6.96
C VAL A 264 -17.80 4.37 5.86
N ILE A 265 -18.65 5.33 5.51
CA ILE A 265 -19.71 5.16 4.51
C ILE A 265 -19.53 6.08 3.29
N LYS A 266 -20.07 5.64 2.15
CA LYS A 266 -20.20 6.50 0.96
C LYS A 266 -21.04 7.74 1.30
N PRO A 267 -20.70 8.93 0.77
CA PRO A 267 -21.49 10.14 0.98
C PRO A 267 -22.79 10.07 0.18
N THR A 268 -23.89 9.78 0.87
CA THR A 268 -25.23 9.92 0.31
C THR A 268 -26.21 10.24 1.43
N ILE A 269 -26.62 11.52 1.41
CA ILE A 269 -27.88 12.11 1.89
C ILE A 269 -28.47 11.44 3.15
N SER A 270 -28.32 12.09 4.31
CA SER A 270 -29.05 11.86 5.58
C SER A 270 -28.48 10.93 6.67
N SER A 271 -27.15 10.83 6.82
CA SER A 271 -26.53 10.00 7.87
C SER A 271 -25.31 10.62 8.58
N SER A 272 -25.33 11.93 8.84
CA SER A 272 -24.65 12.37 10.07
C SER A 272 -25.42 11.71 11.22
N PRO A 273 -24.79 10.87 12.06
CA PRO A 273 -25.48 10.31 13.22
C PRO A 273 -26.10 11.47 14.00
N LYS A 274 -27.43 11.46 14.14
CA LYS A 274 -28.17 12.57 14.74
C LYS A 274 -27.80 12.79 16.21
N GLU A 275 -27.29 11.75 16.87
CA GLU A 275 -26.66 11.75 18.19
C GLU A 275 -25.57 10.65 18.23
N GLU A 276 -24.43 10.88 18.90
CA GLU A 276 -23.47 9.81 19.24
C GLU A 276 -24.10 8.92 20.33
N GLY A 277 -24.96 7.98 19.93
CA GLY A 277 -25.66 7.08 20.87
C GLY A 277 -24.74 6.14 21.64
N ASP A 278 -23.65 5.69 21.02
CA ASP A 278 -22.56 4.99 21.69
C ASP A 278 -21.25 5.74 21.40
N SER A 279 -20.61 6.26 22.46
CA SER A 279 -19.34 6.98 22.32
C SER A 279 -18.21 6.12 21.75
N ARG A 280 -18.38 4.79 21.68
CA ARG A 280 -17.38 3.81 21.23
C ARG A 280 -17.40 3.57 19.72
N VAL A 281 -18.51 3.86 19.03
CA VAL A 281 -18.65 3.64 17.58
C VAL A 281 -18.97 4.94 16.87
N TRP A 282 -18.12 5.33 15.92
CA TRP A 282 -18.34 6.49 15.08
C TRP A 282 -18.77 6.07 13.67
N ILE A 283 -19.74 6.79 13.11
CA ILE A 283 -20.16 6.63 11.72
C ILE A 283 -19.78 7.92 10.99
N VAL A 284 -19.03 7.80 9.90
CA VAL A 284 -18.49 8.94 9.16
C VAL A 284 -18.64 8.75 7.68
N ASP A 285 -18.93 9.84 6.98
CA ASP A 285 -18.87 9.85 5.52
C ASP A 285 -17.43 10.08 5.03
N LYS A 286 -17.26 10.07 3.71
CA LYS A 286 -15.98 10.36 3.06
C LYS A 286 -15.38 11.71 3.46
N ALA A 287 -16.20 12.74 3.72
CA ALA A 287 -15.72 14.09 4.01
C ALA A 287 -15.17 14.19 5.44
N GLY A 288 -15.87 13.61 6.42
CA GLY A 288 -15.45 13.59 7.83
C GLY A 288 -14.46 12.48 8.20
N MET A 289 -14.21 11.52 7.29
CA MET A 289 -13.36 10.37 7.53
C MET A 289 -11.97 10.74 8.08
N ILE A 290 -11.26 11.67 7.42
CA ILE A 290 -9.87 11.98 7.80
C ILE A 290 -9.79 12.58 9.20
N ASP A 291 -10.71 13.48 9.55
CA ASP A 291 -10.70 14.14 10.85
C ASP A 291 -11.03 13.16 11.97
N LYS A 292 -11.98 12.26 11.76
CA LYS A 292 -12.32 11.23 12.76
C LYS A 292 -11.25 10.16 12.90
N ILE A 293 -10.55 9.81 11.81
CA ILE A 293 -9.34 8.97 11.90
C ILE A 293 -8.27 9.69 12.73
N ARG A 294 -8.02 10.99 12.54
CA ARG A 294 -7.07 11.75 13.39
C ARG A 294 -7.44 11.69 14.87
N VAL A 295 -8.72 11.89 15.21
CA VAL A 295 -9.17 11.80 16.60
C VAL A 295 -8.97 10.39 17.16
N LEU A 296 -9.25 9.35 16.36
CA LEU A 296 -9.00 7.96 16.75
C LEU A 296 -7.52 7.74 17.07
N PHE A 297 -6.62 8.17 16.17
CA PHE A 297 -5.18 8.09 16.38
C PHE A 297 -4.71 8.88 17.61
N GLY A 298 -5.26 10.08 17.83
CA GLY A 298 -5.00 10.87 19.04
C GLY A 298 -5.39 10.09 20.31
N SER A 299 -6.57 9.47 20.33
CA SER A 299 -7.04 8.70 21.48
C SER A 299 -6.19 7.46 21.79
N LEU A 300 -5.58 6.85 20.77
CA LEU A 300 -4.67 5.71 20.94
C LEU A 300 -3.29 6.11 21.51
N VAL A 301 -2.92 7.39 21.37
CA VAL A 301 -1.61 7.91 21.80
C VAL A 301 -1.69 8.61 23.14
N THR A 302 -2.83 9.23 23.48
CA THR A 302 -2.98 9.99 24.74
C THR A 302 -3.45 9.15 25.93
N ASN A 303 -4.23 8.10 25.71
CA ASN A 303 -4.69 7.18 26.76
C ASN A 303 -3.67 6.06 27.01
#